data_AF-V4KRM0-F1
#
_entry.id   AF-V4KRM0-F1
#
_cell.length_a   1.000
_cell.length_b   1.000
_cell.length_c   1.000
_cell.angle_alpha   90.00
_cell.angle_beta   90.00
_cell.angle_gamma   90.00
#
_symmetry.space_group_name_H-M   'P 1'
#
loop_
_entity.id
_entity.type
_entity.pdbx_description
1 polymer ?
#
loop_
_entity_poly.entity_id
_entity_poly.type
_entity_poly.pdbx_seq_one_letter_code
_entity_poly.pdbx_strand_id
1 'polypeptide(L)'
;MREQQGRGCAKLIIMLAATLLFAGCGVKTDPVPPASVAPEAIVDLRYEIDEGGVRLTWTFPDRTINGDNISSISAFDVYRAVVDLDGLCDTCPIPFGEPTEIDGGETSVAGKRRMGEYRTSLLRSDHKYFYKIRARNSWWAASDDSNIVSFIWHVPASPPVSISAAASDTRISLSWPPVTTLLDGRPAEGAISYRVLRSENGKEFEPLTEPLAETGFIDIQVVNGRKYFYKVQSLLTYRDNVIDGGISRVIAAVPLDMTPPQPPTGIRAVRTGSGIKVFWEPGVDPEVAGYRVYRRLAGETEAVLVGEVESIYNIFDDRDIDAGATVYYSVSAFDQAQPANESERSAEVSPR
;
A
#
# COMPACT_ATOMS: atom_id res chain seq x y z
N MET A 1 73.52 -74.94 -15.52
CA MET A 1 73.20 -74.30 -16.82
C MET A 1 72.01 -75.06 -17.38
N ARG A 2 70.79 -74.54 -17.21
CA ARG A 2 69.97 -73.81 -18.23
C ARG A 2 69.87 -74.63 -19.54
N GLU A 3 68.69 -74.96 -20.07
CA GLU A 3 67.47 -74.15 -20.19
C GLU A 3 66.23 -75.02 -20.48
N GLN A 4 65.08 -74.57 -19.97
CA GLN A 4 63.76 -75.19 -20.12
C GLN A 4 62.95 -74.61 -21.29
N GLN A 5 62.00 -75.45 -21.71
CA GLN A 5 60.82 -75.27 -22.56
C GLN A 5 60.10 -73.90 -22.53
N GLY A 6 59.44 -73.56 -23.66
CA GLY A 6 58.49 -72.44 -23.73
C GLY A 6 57.72 -72.32 -25.05
N ARG A 7 57.04 -73.38 -25.51
CA ARG A 7 56.03 -73.32 -26.59
C ARG A 7 54.66 -73.14 -25.95
N GLY A 8 54.10 -71.92 -25.93
CA GLY A 8 52.74 -71.74 -25.40
C GLY A 8 52.16 -70.33 -25.23
N CYS A 9 52.92 -69.23 -25.39
CA CYS A 9 52.41 -67.90 -25.04
C CYS A 9 52.03 -66.98 -26.22
N ALA A 10 52.43 -67.32 -27.46
CA ALA A 10 52.34 -66.38 -28.58
C ALA A 10 50.94 -66.27 -29.23
N LYS A 11 50.03 -67.23 -29.03
CA LYS A 11 48.71 -67.23 -29.70
C LYS A 11 47.56 -66.66 -28.86
N LEU A 12 47.73 -66.46 -27.55
CA LEU A 12 46.67 -65.93 -26.68
C LEU A 12 46.72 -64.40 -26.52
N ILE A 13 47.88 -63.77 -26.76
CA ILE A 13 48.06 -62.31 -26.63
C ILE A 13 47.56 -61.55 -27.88
N ILE A 14 47.53 -62.19 -29.04
CA ILE A 14 47.07 -61.56 -30.30
C ILE A 14 45.54 -61.49 -30.38
N MET A 15 44.80 -62.36 -29.67
CA MET A 15 43.33 -62.35 -29.63
C MET A 15 42.76 -61.31 -28.65
N LEU A 16 43.51 -60.86 -27.64
CA LEU A 16 43.04 -59.84 -26.68
C LEU A 16 43.28 -58.40 -27.17
N ALA A 17 44.18 -58.20 -28.13
CA ALA A 17 44.51 -56.89 -28.70
C ALA A 17 43.55 -56.46 -29.83
N ALA A 18 42.77 -57.39 -30.40
CA ALA A 18 41.88 -57.11 -31.52
C ALA A 18 40.46 -56.63 -31.11
N THR A 19 40.07 -56.77 -29.84
CA THR A 19 38.73 -56.40 -29.33
C THR A 19 38.66 -55.05 -28.60
N LEU A 20 39.78 -54.34 -28.45
CA LEU A 20 39.84 -53.02 -27.80
C LEU A 20 39.83 -51.83 -28.78
N LEU A 21 39.71 -52.08 -30.08
CA LEU A 21 39.78 -51.04 -31.12
C LEU A 21 38.40 -50.55 -31.64
N PHE A 22 37.28 -51.03 -31.09
CA PHE A 22 35.93 -50.68 -31.59
C PHE A 22 34.93 -50.29 -30.48
N ALA A 23 35.34 -49.49 -29.50
CA ALA A 23 34.38 -48.84 -28.60
C ALA A 23 34.92 -47.46 -28.17
N GLY A 24 34.73 -46.47 -29.04
CA GLY A 24 35.15 -45.10 -28.75
C GLY A 24 34.80 -44.13 -29.87
N CYS A 25 33.52 -44.06 -30.27
CA CYS A 25 33.03 -42.93 -31.07
C CYS A 25 32.94 -41.69 -30.18
N GLY A 26 34.08 -41.11 -29.80
CA GLY A 26 34.16 -39.75 -29.30
C GLY A 26 34.09 -38.81 -30.50
N VAL A 27 32.91 -38.29 -30.82
CA VAL A 27 32.77 -37.22 -31.81
C VAL A 27 33.46 -35.99 -31.23
N LYS A 28 34.59 -35.60 -31.82
CA LYS A 28 35.18 -34.28 -31.57
C LYS A 28 34.33 -33.26 -32.32
N THR A 29 33.28 -32.75 -31.66
CA THR A 29 32.57 -31.57 -32.15
C THR A 29 33.46 -30.34 -31.93
N ASP A 30 33.25 -29.30 -32.73
CA ASP A 30 33.98 -28.05 -32.56
C ASP A 30 33.80 -27.51 -31.13
N PRO A 31 34.86 -26.94 -30.53
CA PRO A 31 34.75 -26.35 -29.20
C PRO A 31 33.74 -25.21 -29.23
N VAL A 32 32.65 -25.37 -28.47
CA VAL A 32 31.61 -24.35 -28.30
C VAL A 32 32.24 -23.17 -27.56
N PRO A 33 32.28 -21.96 -28.15
CA PRO A 33 32.89 -20.80 -27.52
C PRO A 33 32.20 -20.50 -26.19
N PRO A 34 32.95 -20.19 -25.12
CA PRO A 34 32.36 -20.03 -23.81
C PRO A 34 31.21 -19.01 -23.72
N ALA A 35 31.26 -17.99 -24.56
CA ALA A 35 30.19 -16.99 -24.66
C ALA A 35 28.86 -17.58 -25.14
N SER A 36 28.87 -18.54 -26.07
CA SER A 36 27.65 -19.01 -26.76
C SER A 36 26.61 -19.72 -25.89
N VAL A 37 27.00 -20.18 -24.70
CA VAL A 37 26.10 -20.84 -23.73
C VAL A 37 25.80 -19.96 -22.51
N ALA A 38 26.34 -18.74 -22.48
CA ALA A 38 26.06 -17.77 -21.44
C ALA A 38 24.64 -17.23 -21.59
N PRO A 39 23.90 -17.01 -20.48
CA PRO A 39 22.61 -16.34 -20.52
C PRO A 39 22.71 -14.91 -21.06
N GLU A 40 21.61 -14.41 -21.62
CA GLU A 40 21.46 -12.97 -21.86
C GLU A 40 21.63 -12.16 -20.57
N ALA A 41 22.19 -10.96 -20.69
CA ALA A 41 22.31 -10.05 -19.56
C ALA A 41 20.93 -9.64 -19.03
N ILE A 42 20.83 -9.54 -17.71
CA ILE A 42 19.63 -9.03 -17.05
C ILE A 42 19.54 -7.52 -17.30
N VAL A 43 18.45 -7.05 -17.88
CA VAL A 43 18.28 -5.62 -18.23
C VAL A 43 17.26 -4.89 -17.35
N ASP A 44 16.56 -5.63 -16.48
CA ASP A 44 15.44 -5.15 -15.68
C ASP A 44 15.69 -5.22 -14.16
N LEU A 45 16.97 -5.19 -13.74
CA LEU A 45 17.33 -5.12 -12.34
C LEU A 45 16.78 -3.83 -11.73
N ARG A 46 16.02 -3.96 -10.65
CA ARG A 46 15.45 -2.85 -9.87
C ARG A 46 15.59 -3.10 -8.37
N TYR A 47 15.41 -2.06 -7.57
CA TYR A 47 15.45 -2.15 -6.12
C TYR A 47 14.26 -1.44 -5.48
N GLU A 48 13.92 -1.87 -4.27
CA GLU A 48 12.98 -1.22 -3.37
C GLU A 48 13.60 -1.20 -1.96
N ILE A 49 13.45 -0.08 -1.27
CA ILE A 49 13.89 0.09 0.13
C ILE A 49 12.67 -0.01 1.03
N ASP A 50 12.77 -0.83 2.07
CA ASP A 50 11.76 -0.95 3.12
C ASP A 50 12.42 -0.95 4.51
N GLU A 51 11.61 -1.05 5.56
CA GLU A 51 12.09 -1.10 6.96
C GLU A 51 13.08 -2.25 7.22
N GLY A 52 13.10 -3.28 6.37
CA GLY A 52 13.98 -4.45 6.45
C GLY A 52 15.28 -4.35 5.64
N GLY A 53 15.53 -3.24 4.94
CA GLY A 53 16.75 -3.02 4.15
C GLY A 53 16.45 -2.75 2.68
N VAL A 54 17.20 -3.39 1.79
CA VAL A 54 16.97 -3.33 0.34
C VAL A 54 16.52 -4.69 -0.20
N ARG A 55 15.51 -4.65 -1.07
CA ARG A 55 15.11 -5.75 -1.94
C ARG A 55 15.51 -5.45 -3.38
N LEU A 56 16.28 -6.33 -3.99
CA LEU A 56 16.56 -6.34 -5.43
C LEU A 56 15.63 -7.33 -6.12
N THR A 57 15.10 -6.98 -7.29
CA THR A 57 14.32 -7.89 -8.12
C THR A 57 14.72 -7.78 -9.60
N TRP A 58 14.64 -8.92 -10.30
CA TRP A 58 14.96 -9.03 -11.72
C TRP A 58 14.21 -10.20 -12.33
N THR A 59 14.18 -10.29 -13.66
CA THR A 59 13.60 -11.45 -14.33
C THR A 59 14.65 -12.49 -14.71
N PHE A 60 14.35 -13.79 -14.54
CA PHE A 60 15.23 -14.87 -14.96
C PHE A 60 15.44 -14.82 -16.48
N PRO A 61 16.69 -14.85 -16.97
CA PRO A 61 16.95 -14.98 -18.39
C PRO A 61 16.57 -16.39 -18.87
N ASP A 62 15.83 -16.45 -19.96
CA ASP A 62 15.33 -17.67 -20.59
C ASP A 62 16.01 -17.97 -21.93
N ARG A 63 17.04 -17.20 -22.28
CA ARG A 63 17.81 -17.34 -23.52
C ARG A 63 19.30 -17.15 -23.31
N THR A 64 20.10 -17.79 -24.17
CA THR A 64 21.53 -17.51 -24.31
C THR A 64 21.74 -16.26 -25.15
N ILE A 65 22.96 -15.71 -25.15
CA ILE A 65 23.33 -14.59 -26.03
C ILE A 65 23.11 -14.86 -27.53
N ASN A 66 23.06 -16.14 -27.93
CA ASN A 66 22.81 -16.56 -29.31
C ASN A 66 21.33 -16.84 -29.60
N GLY A 67 20.46 -16.68 -28.60
CA GLY A 67 19.02 -16.90 -28.71
C GLY A 67 18.54 -18.32 -28.43
N ASP A 68 19.42 -19.23 -27.98
CA ASP A 68 19.02 -20.59 -27.61
C ASP A 68 18.23 -20.56 -26.29
N ASN A 69 17.20 -21.39 -26.16
CA ASN A 69 16.37 -21.43 -24.95
C ASN A 69 17.14 -22.00 -23.75
N ILE A 70 16.97 -21.36 -22.59
CA ILE A 70 17.50 -21.80 -21.30
C ILE A 70 16.32 -22.11 -20.37
N SER A 71 16.22 -23.37 -19.93
CA SER A 71 15.18 -23.81 -18.99
C SER A 71 15.57 -23.63 -17.53
N SER A 72 16.87 -23.47 -17.23
CA SER A 72 17.37 -23.34 -15.86
C SER A 72 18.62 -22.48 -15.79
N ILE A 73 18.73 -21.69 -14.74
CA ILE A 73 19.94 -20.95 -14.35
C ILE A 73 20.58 -21.69 -13.18
N SER A 74 21.90 -21.88 -13.18
CA SER A 74 22.58 -22.56 -12.07
C SER A 74 22.66 -21.67 -10.84
N ALA A 75 23.08 -20.41 -11.04
CA ALA A 75 23.26 -19.44 -9.96
C ALA A 75 23.21 -17.99 -10.49
N PHE A 76 23.05 -17.04 -9.57
CA PHE A 76 23.23 -15.62 -9.82
C PHE A 76 24.38 -15.09 -8.97
N ASP A 77 25.27 -14.32 -9.59
CA ASP A 77 26.34 -13.60 -8.91
C ASP A 77 25.86 -12.17 -8.63
N VAL A 78 25.60 -11.85 -7.36
CA VAL A 78 25.20 -10.49 -6.93
C VAL A 78 26.42 -9.71 -6.48
N TYR A 79 26.84 -8.77 -7.34
CA TYR A 79 27.95 -7.88 -7.04
C TYR A 79 27.46 -6.67 -6.26
N ARG A 80 28.24 -6.29 -5.24
CA ARG A 80 27.98 -5.12 -4.40
C ARG A 80 29.22 -4.23 -4.34
N ALA A 81 29.02 -2.94 -4.56
CA ALA A 81 29.97 -1.88 -4.23
C ALA A 81 29.37 -0.99 -3.14
N VAL A 82 30.20 -0.59 -2.18
CA VAL A 82 29.81 0.27 -1.06
C VAL A 82 30.80 1.42 -0.99
N VAL A 83 30.30 2.64 -1.19
CA VAL A 83 31.13 3.85 -1.24
C VAL A 83 30.65 4.80 -0.16
N ASP A 84 31.58 5.32 0.65
CA ASP A 84 31.28 6.38 1.62
C ASP A 84 30.83 7.64 0.88
N LEU A 85 29.76 8.29 1.36
CA LEU A 85 29.25 9.51 0.72
C LEU A 85 30.27 10.66 0.75
N ASP A 86 31.11 10.76 1.77
CA ASP A 86 32.15 11.80 1.87
C ASP A 86 33.33 11.52 0.93
N GLY A 87 33.52 10.25 0.55
CA GLY A 87 34.54 9.82 -0.42
C GLY A 87 34.02 9.70 -1.86
N LEU A 88 32.78 10.10 -2.13
CA LEU A 88 32.17 9.93 -3.43
C LEU A 88 32.72 10.94 -4.45
N CYS A 89 33.25 10.42 -5.56
CA CYS A 89 33.70 11.20 -6.70
C CYS A 89 32.99 10.73 -7.97
N ASP A 90 32.50 11.68 -8.78
CA ASP A 90 31.62 11.40 -9.92
C ASP A 90 32.28 10.57 -11.03
N THR A 91 33.61 10.62 -11.15
CA THR A 91 34.37 9.96 -12.22
C THR A 91 35.09 8.70 -11.75
N CYS A 92 34.97 8.34 -10.48
CA CYS A 92 35.69 7.21 -9.92
C CYS A 92 35.07 5.88 -10.35
N PRO A 93 35.89 4.88 -10.73
CA PRO A 93 35.41 3.54 -11.01
C PRO A 93 34.66 2.96 -9.80
N ILE A 94 33.51 2.32 -10.04
CA ILE A 94 32.71 1.69 -8.99
C ILE A 94 33.45 0.45 -8.47
N PRO A 95 33.86 0.41 -7.18
CA PRO A 95 34.70 -0.67 -6.66
C PRO A 95 33.85 -1.88 -6.24
N PHE A 96 33.36 -2.65 -7.20
CA PHE A 96 32.62 -3.88 -6.92
C PHE A 96 33.50 -4.91 -6.20
N GLY A 97 33.02 -5.41 -5.05
CA GLY A 97 33.68 -6.50 -4.33
C GLY A 97 33.37 -7.88 -4.92
N GLU A 98 33.79 -8.93 -4.23
CA GLU A 98 33.44 -10.31 -4.58
C GLU A 98 31.91 -10.51 -4.56
N PRO A 99 31.34 -11.25 -5.53
CA PRO A 99 29.90 -11.45 -5.61
C PRO A 99 29.41 -12.40 -4.52
N THR A 100 28.17 -12.17 -4.09
CA THR A 100 27.42 -13.19 -3.35
C THR A 100 26.73 -14.11 -4.34
N GLU A 101 27.02 -15.40 -4.30
CA GLU A 101 26.33 -16.39 -5.11
C GLU A 101 24.94 -16.70 -4.50
N ILE A 102 23.92 -16.73 -5.36
CA ILE A 102 22.55 -17.10 -5.01
C ILE A 102 22.12 -18.25 -5.94
N ASP A 103 21.50 -19.27 -5.37
CA ASP A 103 20.98 -20.40 -6.15
C ASP A 103 19.99 -19.94 -7.23
N GLY A 104 20.12 -20.54 -8.42
CA GLY A 104 19.21 -20.31 -9.53
C GLY A 104 17.95 -21.17 -9.47
N GLY A 105 17.73 -21.93 -10.54
CA GLY A 105 16.60 -22.83 -10.73
C GLY A 105 15.93 -22.63 -12.08
N GLU A 106 14.74 -23.20 -12.23
CA GLU A 106 13.95 -23.10 -13.46
C GLU A 106 13.63 -21.64 -13.82
N THR A 107 13.74 -21.33 -15.11
CA THR A 107 13.52 -19.97 -15.64
C THR A 107 12.03 -19.62 -15.75
N SER A 108 11.14 -20.61 -15.71
CA SER A 108 9.70 -20.42 -15.75
C SER A 108 8.96 -21.46 -14.92
N VAL A 109 7.80 -21.08 -14.36
CA VAL A 109 6.90 -21.98 -13.63
C VAL A 109 5.49 -21.78 -14.20
N ALA A 110 4.83 -22.87 -14.59
CA ALA A 110 3.52 -22.85 -15.24
C ALA A 110 3.44 -21.90 -16.45
N GLY A 111 4.50 -21.84 -17.25
CA GLY A 111 4.59 -21.00 -18.46
C GLY A 111 4.82 -19.51 -18.20
N LYS A 112 4.98 -19.08 -16.94
CA LYS A 112 5.35 -17.70 -16.59
C LYS A 112 6.82 -17.61 -16.22
N ARG A 113 7.52 -16.62 -16.77
CA ARG A 113 8.92 -16.36 -16.47
C ARG A 113 9.09 -16.02 -14.99
N ARG A 114 10.06 -16.65 -14.34
CA ARG A 114 10.32 -16.52 -12.90
C ARG A 114 11.02 -15.19 -12.61
N MET A 115 10.75 -14.63 -11.44
CA MET A 115 11.47 -13.46 -10.92
C MET A 115 12.49 -13.89 -9.88
N GLY A 116 13.67 -13.27 -9.92
CA GLY A 116 14.68 -13.35 -8.87
C GLY A 116 14.47 -12.27 -7.83
N GLU A 117 14.83 -12.59 -6.60
CA GLU A 117 14.77 -11.68 -5.46
C GLU A 117 16.01 -11.87 -4.60
N TYR A 118 16.61 -10.76 -4.16
CA TYR A 118 17.66 -10.75 -3.16
C TYR A 118 17.36 -9.68 -2.12
N ARG A 119 17.40 -10.04 -0.84
CA ARG A 119 17.18 -9.12 0.28
C ARG A 119 18.41 -9.04 1.16
N THR A 120 18.77 -7.83 1.57
CA THR A 120 19.82 -7.62 2.56
C THR A 120 19.51 -6.44 3.47
N SER A 121 19.75 -6.64 4.77
CA SER A 121 19.62 -5.63 5.83
C SER A 121 20.98 -5.10 6.30
N LEU A 122 22.08 -5.65 5.80
CA LEU A 122 23.45 -5.31 6.21
C LEU A 122 23.96 -4.06 5.49
N LEU A 123 23.27 -2.95 5.73
CA LEU A 123 23.54 -1.65 5.12
C LEU A 123 24.07 -0.67 6.17
N ARG A 124 25.12 0.05 5.81
CA ARG A 124 25.77 1.05 6.65
C ARG A 124 25.21 2.41 6.28
N SER A 125 24.80 3.15 7.30
CA SER A 125 24.43 4.57 7.16
C SER A 125 25.53 5.34 6.44
N ASP A 126 25.16 6.37 5.69
CA ASP A 126 26.08 7.32 5.05
C ASP A 126 26.93 6.71 3.93
N HIS A 127 26.38 5.70 3.26
CA HIS A 127 27.03 5.06 2.13
C HIS A 127 26.10 5.01 0.91
N LYS A 128 26.69 5.13 -0.28
CA LYS A 128 26.06 4.82 -1.56
C LYS A 128 26.36 3.37 -1.93
N TYR A 129 25.31 2.64 -2.24
CA TYR A 129 25.35 1.26 -2.68
C TYR A 129 25.17 1.18 -4.19
N PHE A 130 25.92 0.29 -4.83
CA PHE A 130 25.75 -0.08 -6.24
C PHE A 130 25.62 -1.59 -6.33
N TYR A 131 24.64 -2.05 -7.11
CA TYR A 131 24.42 -3.46 -7.37
C TYR A 131 24.34 -3.74 -8.86
N LYS A 132 24.90 -4.89 -9.25
CA LYS A 132 24.70 -5.52 -10.55
C LYS A 132 24.68 -7.03 -10.37
N ILE A 133 24.03 -7.73 -11.30
CA ILE A 133 23.85 -9.18 -11.24
C ILE A 133 24.36 -9.80 -12.52
N ARG A 134 24.97 -10.99 -12.42
CA ARG A 134 25.21 -11.88 -13.56
C ARG A 134 24.47 -13.20 -13.35
N ALA A 135 23.90 -13.75 -14.41
CA ALA A 135 23.30 -15.08 -14.40
C ALA A 135 24.32 -16.11 -14.88
N ARG A 136 24.37 -17.28 -14.25
CA ARG A 136 25.27 -18.38 -14.63
C ARG A 136 24.48 -19.57 -15.10
N ASN A 137 24.93 -20.17 -16.19
CA ASN A 137 24.42 -21.48 -16.63
C ASN A 137 25.37 -22.62 -16.23
N SER A 138 26.66 -22.31 -16.01
CA SER A 138 27.66 -23.25 -15.50
C SER A 138 28.83 -22.50 -14.84
N TRP A 139 29.80 -23.23 -14.27
CA TRP A 139 31.00 -22.63 -13.65
C TRP A 139 31.74 -21.66 -14.58
N TRP A 140 31.71 -21.85 -15.90
CA TRP A 140 32.47 -21.00 -16.84
C TRP A 140 31.60 -20.10 -17.72
N ALA A 141 30.27 -20.24 -17.66
CA ALA A 141 29.32 -19.52 -18.52
C ALA A 141 28.45 -18.56 -17.69
N ALA A 142 28.94 -17.33 -17.52
CA ALA A 142 28.22 -16.22 -16.89
C ALA A 142 27.79 -15.21 -17.96
N SER A 143 26.64 -14.57 -17.75
CA SER A 143 26.18 -13.45 -18.57
C SER A 143 27.11 -12.24 -18.43
N ASP A 144 26.94 -11.28 -19.34
CA ASP A 144 27.43 -9.92 -19.10
C ASP A 144 26.74 -9.28 -17.88
N ASP A 145 27.29 -8.14 -17.44
CA ASP A 145 26.74 -7.36 -16.33
C ASP A 145 25.30 -6.91 -16.61
N SER A 146 24.45 -6.97 -15.58
CA SER A 146 23.15 -6.30 -15.64
C SER A 146 23.29 -4.78 -15.74
N ASN A 147 22.16 -4.09 -15.98
CA ASN A 147 22.08 -2.67 -15.62
C ASN A 147 22.46 -2.48 -14.14
N ILE A 148 23.15 -1.38 -13.83
CA ILE A 148 23.56 -1.05 -12.47
C ILE A 148 22.43 -0.27 -11.80
N VAL A 149 22.05 -0.69 -10.59
CA VAL A 149 21.19 0.09 -9.71
C VAL A 149 22.01 0.68 -8.58
N SER A 150 21.66 1.89 -8.14
CA SER A 150 22.35 2.53 -7.03
C SER A 150 21.41 3.35 -6.16
N PHE A 151 21.68 3.37 -4.86
CA PHE A 151 20.92 4.16 -3.89
C PHE A 151 21.81 4.58 -2.73
N ILE A 152 21.45 5.69 -2.09
CA ILE A 152 22.04 6.10 -0.83
C ILE A 152 21.30 5.39 0.29
N TRP A 153 22.05 4.79 1.22
CA TRP A 153 21.49 4.26 2.45
C TRP A 153 21.84 5.17 3.62
N HIS A 154 20.81 5.71 4.25
CA HIS A 154 20.84 6.29 5.57
C HIS A 154 19.71 5.65 6.37
N VAL A 155 19.83 5.58 7.69
CA VAL A 155 18.79 4.93 8.50
C VAL A 155 17.47 5.69 8.32
N PRO A 156 16.38 5.04 7.90
CA PRO A 156 15.12 5.74 7.66
C PRO A 156 14.53 6.34 8.94
N ALA A 157 13.68 7.35 8.77
CA ALA A 157 12.92 7.92 9.88
C ALA A 157 11.95 6.88 10.47
N SER A 158 11.74 6.93 11.79
CA SER A 158 10.73 6.10 12.47
C SER A 158 9.31 6.37 11.93
N PRO A 159 8.37 5.42 12.06
CA PRO A 159 6.99 5.65 11.68
C PRO A 159 6.32 6.70 12.60
N PRO A 160 5.37 7.51 12.08
CA PRO A 160 4.49 8.31 12.93
C PRO A 160 3.70 7.41 13.88
N VAL A 161 3.82 7.68 15.18
CA VAL A 161 3.10 6.97 16.25
C VAL A 161 1.84 7.72 16.65
N SER A 162 0.90 7.06 17.32
CA SER A 162 -0.28 7.71 17.91
C SER A 162 -1.12 8.55 16.92
N ILE A 163 -1.12 8.20 15.64
CA ILE A 163 -1.98 8.83 14.63
C ILE A 163 -3.47 8.76 15.03
N SER A 164 -4.18 9.85 14.82
CA SER A 164 -5.62 9.99 15.05
C SER A 164 -6.35 10.45 13.79
N ALA A 165 -7.62 10.07 13.68
CA ALA A 165 -8.55 10.55 12.66
C ALA A 165 -9.83 11.03 13.35
N ALA A 166 -10.21 12.26 13.07
CA ALA A 166 -11.48 12.84 13.49
C ALA A 166 -12.36 13.02 12.25
N ALA A 167 -13.46 12.28 12.19
CA ALA A 167 -14.41 12.38 11.10
C ALA A 167 -15.43 13.48 11.40
N SER A 168 -15.84 14.22 10.37
CA SER A 168 -16.86 15.26 10.42
C SER A 168 -17.58 15.30 9.08
N ASP A 169 -18.53 16.21 8.92
CA ASP A 169 -19.32 16.32 7.70
C ASP A 169 -18.42 16.62 6.50
N THR A 170 -18.46 15.73 5.51
CA THR A 170 -17.68 15.74 4.26
C THR A 170 -16.16 15.83 4.44
N ARG A 171 -15.63 15.51 5.63
CA ARG A 171 -14.19 15.64 5.91
C ARG A 171 -13.67 14.65 6.95
N ILE A 172 -12.41 14.25 6.80
CA ILE A 172 -11.65 13.52 7.82
C ILE A 172 -10.36 14.28 8.11
N SER A 173 -10.20 14.72 9.36
CA SER A 173 -9.00 15.39 9.86
C SER A 173 -8.05 14.37 10.50
N LEU A 174 -6.88 14.20 9.92
CA LEU A 174 -5.79 13.37 10.41
C LEU A 174 -4.79 14.22 11.20
N SER A 175 -4.26 13.69 12.29
CA SER A 175 -3.18 14.32 13.05
C SER A 175 -2.24 13.28 13.64
N TRP A 176 -0.96 13.62 13.72
CA TRP A 176 0.07 12.82 14.34
C TRP A 176 1.11 13.71 15.04
N PRO A 177 1.84 13.20 16.04
CA PRO A 177 3.01 13.88 16.59
C PRO A 177 4.15 13.91 15.57
N PRO A 178 5.05 14.91 15.63
CA PRO A 178 6.24 14.94 14.79
C PRO A 178 7.16 13.74 15.09
N VAL A 179 7.68 13.11 14.05
CA VAL A 179 8.73 12.11 14.15
C VAL A 179 10.07 12.81 14.34
N THR A 180 10.82 12.42 15.36
CA THR A 180 12.12 13.02 15.73
C THR A 180 13.26 12.01 15.79
N THR A 181 12.97 10.73 15.51
CA THR A 181 13.94 9.63 15.62
C THR A 181 14.00 8.82 14.34
N LEU A 182 15.14 8.17 14.12
CA LEU A 182 15.37 7.16 13.10
C LEU A 182 14.89 5.79 13.60
N LEU A 183 14.80 4.79 12.72
CA LEU A 183 14.37 3.44 13.09
C LEU A 183 15.28 2.76 14.14
N ASP A 184 16.53 3.18 14.23
CA ASP A 184 17.49 2.68 15.24
C ASP A 184 17.43 3.43 16.58
N GLY A 185 16.48 4.37 16.72
CA GLY A 185 16.24 5.15 17.95
C GLY A 185 17.13 6.39 18.10
N ARG A 186 18.09 6.63 17.21
CA ARG A 186 18.87 7.89 17.22
C ARG A 186 18.00 9.08 16.79
N PRO A 187 18.36 10.32 17.17
CA PRO A 187 17.69 11.51 16.66
C PRO A 187 17.80 11.62 15.13
N ALA A 188 16.72 12.06 14.49
CA ALA A 188 16.75 12.41 13.08
C ALA A 188 17.37 13.81 12.91
N GLU A 189 18.48 13.89 12.16
CA GLU A 189 19.17 15.16 11.90
C GLU A 189 18.70 15.85 10.61
N GLY A 190 18.05 15.10 9.71
CA GLY A 190 17.48 15.61 8.47
C GLY A 190 16.05 16.12 8.63
N ALA A 191 15.57 16.85 7.62
CA ALA A 191 14.19 17.33 7.61
C ALA A 191 13.22 16.15 7.41
N ILE A 192 12.21 16.08 8.29
CA ILE A 192 11.14 15.09 8.20
C ILE A 192 9.93 15.70 7.50
N SER A 193 9.41 14.98 6.51
CA SER A 193 8.12 15.22 5.89
C SER A 193 7.26 13.95 5.94
N TYR A 194 6.01 14.04 5.48
CA TYR A 194 5.03 12.98 5.61
C TYR A 194 4.24 12.79 4.32
N ARG A 195 3.94 11.54 4.00
CA ARG A 195 3.01 11.19 2.91
C ARG A 195 1.80 10.50 3.51
N VAL A 196 0.61 11.02 3.23
CA VAL A 196 -0.65 10.38 3.63
C VAL A 196 -1.05 9.38 2.55
N LEU A 197 -1.36 8.15 2.95
CA LEU A 197 -1.89 7.12 2.07
C LEU A 197 -3.32 6.77 2.48
N ARG A 198 -4.19 6.57 1.49
CA ARG A 198 -5.60 6.23 1.68
C ARG A 198 -5.96 4.92 1.00
N SER A 199 -6.87 4.18 1.60
CA SER A 199 -7.47 2.97 1.04
C SER A 199 -8.98 2.94 1.33
N GLU A 200 -9.78 2.45 0.38
CA GLU A 200 -11.21 2.19 0.59
C GLU A 200 -11.49 0.77 1.09
N ASN A 201 -10.59 -0.18 0.78
CA ASN A 201 -10.75 -1.60 1.12
C ASN A 201 -9.86 -2.03 2.30
N GLY A 202 -8.99 -1.15 2.78
CA GLY A 202 -8.04 -1.39 3.87
C GLY A 202 -6.84 -2.27 3.48
N LYS A 203 -6.65 -2.56 2.18
CA LYS A 203 -5.57 -3.41 1.65
C LYS A 203 -4.66 -2.64 0.72
N GLU A 204 -5.22 -2.00 -0.29
CA GLU A 204 -4.49 -1.26 -1.33
C GLU A 204 -4.49 0.21 -0.95
N PHE A 205 -3.31 0.74 -0.64
CA PHE A 205 -3.11 2.12 -0.18
C PHE A 205 -2.42 2.93 -1.26
N GLU A 206 -3.04 4.03 -1.66
CA GLU A 206 -2.50 4.95 -2.64
C GLU A 206 -2.09 6.27 -1.96
N PRO A 207 -1.01 6.93 -2.42
CA PRO A 207 -0.67 8.27 -1.97
C PRO A 207 -1.81 9.25 -2.25
N LEU A 208 -2.22 9.99 -1.22
CA LEU A 208 -3.20 11.06 -1.34
C LEU A 208 -2.53 12.43 -1.47
N THR A 209 -1.27 12.54 -1.04
CA THR A 209 -0.55 13.80 -0.95
C THR A 209 0.87 13.67 -1.50
N GLU A 210 1.40 14.78 -1.99
CA GLU A 210 2.84 15.00 -2.03
C GLU A 210 3.42 15.09 -0.59
N PRO A 211 4.74 15.00 -0.40
CA PRO A 211 5.37 15.15 0.91
C PRO A 211 4.98 16.46 1.62
N LEU A 212 4.42 16.33 2.82
CA LEU A 212 3.97 17.43 3.68
C LEU A 212 4.96 17.65 4.83
N ALA A 213 5.30 18.91 5.14
CA ALA A 213 6.08 19.22 6.34
C ALA A 213 5.21 19.24 7.62
N GLU A 214 3.91 19.40 7.46
CA GLU A 214 2.93 19.53 8.54
C GLU A 214 2.59 18.17 9.17
N THR A 215 2.17 18.18 10.44
CA THR A 215 1.83 16.97 11.21
C THR A 215 0.32 16.72 11.28
N GLY A 216 -0.37 17.06 10.19
CA GLY A 216 -1.80 16.87 10.04
C GLY A 216 -2.24 17.05 8.60
N PHE A 217 -3.43 16.55 8.28
CA PHE A 217 -4.00 16.62 6.94
C PHE A 217 -5.52 16.54 7.01
N ILE A 218 -6.22 17.28 6.16
CA ILE A 218 -7.69 17.24 6.07
C ILE A 218 -8.06 16.64 4.72
N ASP A 219 -8.63 15.43 4.73
CA ASP A 219 -9.20 14.81 3.54
C ASP A 219 -10.63 15.32 3.34
N ILE A 220 -10.82 16.14 2.30
CA ILE A 220 -12.13 16.67 1.87
C ILE A 220 -12.70 15.92 0.67
N GLN A 221 -12.03 14.88 0.18
CA GLN A 221 -12.47 14.06 -0.96
C GLN A 221 -13.26 12.82 -0.50
N VAL A 222 -13.83 12.90 0.71
CA VAL A 222 -14.53 11.80 1.35
C VAL A 222 -16.03 11.95 1.19
N VAL A 223 -16.73 10.82 1.16
CA VAL A 223 -18.19 10.75 1.08
C VAL A 223 -18.74 10.23 2.40
N ASN A 224 -19.72 10.93 2.97
CA ASN A 224 -20.39 10.53 4.21
C ASN A 224 -20.92 9.08 4.12
N GLY A 225 -20.84 8.36 5.23
CA GLY A 225 -21.21 6.94 5.32
C GLY A 225 -20.20 5.95 4.71
N ARG A 226 -19.22 6.41 3.92
CA ARG A 226 -18.17 5.53 3.37
C ARG A 226 -17.01 5.40 4.35
N LYS A 227 -16.57 4.17 4.60
CA LYS A 227 -15.41 3.88 5.44
C LYS A 227 -14.12 4.05 4.66
N TYR A 228 -13.18 4.80 5.22
CA TYR A 228 -11.84 5.02 4.68
C TYR A 228 -10.79 4.53 5.67
N PHE A 229 -9.66 4.09 5.13
CA PHE A 229 -8.49 3.66 5.88
C PHE A 229 -7.30 4.54 5.52
N TYR A 230 -6.51 4.93 6.51
CA TYR A 230 -5.35 5.79 6.34
C TYR A 230 -4.11 5.20 6.98
N LYS A 231 -2.97 5.51 6.36
CA LYS A 231 -1.62 5.36 6.92
C LYS A 231 -0.84 6.64 6.64
N VAL A 232 0.16 6.93 7.45
CA VAL A 232 1.08 8.03 7.21
C VAL A 232 2.49 7.47 7.20
N GLN A 233 3.23 7.76 6.14
CA GLN A 233 4.63 7.40 5.99
C GLN A 233 5.49 8.62 6.32
N SER A 234 6.51 8.44 7.14
CA SER A 234 7.53 9.48 7.32
C SER A 234 8.51 9.46 6.15
N LEU A 235 9.10 10.60 5.83
CA LEU A 235 10.08 10.78 4.76
C LEU A 235 11.23 11.59 5.32
N LEU A 236 12.45 11.08 5.18
CA LEU A 236 13.66 11.77 5.62
C LEU A 236 14.35 12.41 4.43
N THR A 237 14.56 13.73 4.49
CA THR A 237 15.45 14.41 3.57
C THR A 237 16.87 14.38 4.11
N TYR A 238 17.76 13.70 3.41
CA TYR A 238 19.16 13.55 3.77
C TYR A 238 20.07 13.82 2.56
N ARG A 239 20.94 14.84 2.67
CA ARG A 239 21.83 15.29 1.58
C ARG A 239 21.11 15.41 0.22
N ASP A 240 20.02 16.17 0.20
CA ASP A 240 19.15 16.41 -0.97
C ASP A 240 18.43 15.18 -1.54
N ASN A 241 18.48 14.03 -0.85
CA ASN A 241 17.76 12.82 -1.23
C ASN A 241 16.62 12.55 -0.25
N VAL A 242 15.46 12.18 -0.78
CA VAL A 242 14.32 11.74 0.04
C VAL A 242 14.38 10.23 0.23
N ILE A 243 14.36 9.80 1.47
CA ILE A 243 14.39 8.40 1.89
C ILE A 243 13.04 8.08 2.51
N ASP A 244 12.37 7.07 1.95
CA ASP A 244 11.13 6.53 2.50
C ASP A 244 11.37 5.97 3.91
N GLY A 245 10.62 6.50 4.88
CA GLY A 245 10.66 6.12 6.29
C GLY A 245 9.59 5.10 6.67
N GLY A 246 9.47 4.90 7.98
CA GLY A 246 8.50 3.98 8.55
C GLY A 246 7.06 4.40 8.30
N ILE A 247 6.16 3.40 8.26
CA ILE A 247 4.74 3.59 7.99
C ILE A 247 3.93 3.40 9.28
N SER A 248 3.02 4.34 9.57
CA SER A 248 2.14 4.23 10.73
C SER A 248 1.24 2.99 10.68
N ARG A 249 0.68 2.62 11.83
CA ARG A 249 -0.47 1.69 11.87
C ARG A 249 -1.63 2.21 11.02
N VAL A 250 -2.46 1.30 10.52
CA VAL A 250 -3.72 1.65 9.85
C VAL A 250 -4.69 2.23 10.86
N ILE A 251 -5.35 3.33 10.48
CA ILE A 251 -6.55 3.83 11.15
C ILE A 251 -7.71 3.89 10.17
N ALA A 252 -8.93 3.78 10.69
CA ALA A 252 -10.13 3.89 9.88
C ALA A 252 -11.02 5.01 10.41
N ALA A 253 -11.72 5.69 9.50
CA ALA A 253 -12.70 6.71 9.82
C ALA A 253 -13.88 6.59 8.86
N VAL A 254 -15.06 6.98 9.34
CA VAL A 254 -16.29 7.10 8.55
C VAL A 254 -16.79 8.52 8.77
N PRO A 255 -16.73 9.42 7.76
CA PRO A 255 -17.36 10.71 7.87
C PRO A 255 -18.86 10.49 7.91
N LEU A 256 -19.53 11.26 8.76
CA LEU A 256 -20.97 11.20 8.94
C LEU A 256 -21.50 12.58 8.59
N ASP A 257 -22.68 12.60 7.99
CA ASP A 257 -23.43 13.83 7.84
C ASP A 257 -23.80 14.33 9.24
N MET A 258 -23.46 15.59 9.50
CA MET A 258 -23.70 16.26 10.78
C MET A 258 -24.44 17.58 10.59
N THR A 259 -25.00 17.84 9.40
CA THR A 259 -25.66 19.09 9.05
C THR A 259 -27.17 18.90 9.13
N PRO A 260 -27.85 19.44 10.16
CA PRO A 260 -29.30 19.34 10.23
C PRO A 260 -30.00 20.14 9.15
N PRO A 261 -31.20 19.72 8.73
CA PRO A 261 -32.03 20.53 7.86
C PRO A 261 -32.43 21.86 8.48
N GLN A 262 -32.93 22.77 7.66
CA GLN A 262 -33.54 24.00 8.17
C GLN A 262 -34.87 23.73 8.89
N PRO A 263 -35.17 24.41 10.02
CA PRO A 263 -36.45 24.29 10.70
C PRO A 263 -37.64 24.65 9.79
N PRO A 264 -38.77 23.93 9.88
CA PRO A 264 -39.98 24.28 9.13
C PRO A 264 -40.52 25.65 9.51
N THR A 265 -41.06 26.38 8.53
CA THR A 265 -41.67 27.71 8.71
C THR A 265 -43.18 27.68 8.50
N GLY A 266 -43.85 28.82 8.69
CA GLY A 266 -45.29 28.93 8.38
C GLY A 266 -46.19 28.04 9.24
N ILE A 267 -45.75 27.66 10.44
CA ILE A 267 -46.50 26.75 11.31
C ILE A 267 -47.85 27.36 11.67
N ARG A 268 -48.91 26.55 11.60
CA ARG A 268 -50.25 26.91 12.04
C ARG A 268 -50.95 25.69 12.61
N ALA A 269 -51.67 25.89 13.71
CA ALA A 269 -52.52 24.86 14.30
C ALA A 269 -53.99 25.30 14.21
N VAL A 270 -54.88 24.40 13.83
CA VAL A 270 -56.31 24.65 13.68
C VAL A 270 -57.09 23.61 14.46
N ARG A 271 -57.99 24.05 15.32
CA ARG A 271 -58.85 23.15 16.09
C ARG A 271 -60.00 22.65 15.21
N THR A 272 -60.28 21.35 15.22
CA THR A 272 -61.34 20.71 14.44
C THR A 272 -62.28 19.92 15.35
N GLY A 273 -63.38 19.40 14.81
CA GLY A 273 -64.32 18.56 15.59
C GLY A 273 -63.75 17.22 16.06
N SER A 274 -62.59 16.79 15.54
CA SER A 274 -61.97 15.48 15.82
C SER A 274 -60.55 15.56 16.38
N GLY A 275 -60.03 16.76 16.67
CA GLY A 275 -58.64 16.96 17.10
C GLY A 275 -58.06 18.29 16.63
N ILE A 276 -56.73 18.39 16.60
CA ILE A 276 -55.98 19.57 16.13
C ILE A 276 -55.15 19.19 14.92
N LYS A 277 -55.28 19.98 13.85
CA LYS A 277 -54.44 19.83 12.65
C LYS A 277 -53.32 20.86 12.70
N VAL A 278 -52.08 20.38 12.64
CA VAL A 278 -50.87 21.19 12.56
C VAL A 278 -50.37 21.17 11.12
N PHE A 279 -50.11 22.34 10.55
CA PHE A 279 -49.58 22.51 9.20
C PHE A 279 -48.29 23.31 9.26
N TRP A 280 -47.44 23.10 8.28
CA TRP A 280 -46.22 23.87 8.06
C TRP A 280 -45.94 24.05 6.58
N GLU A 281 -45.05 24.98 6.28
CA GLU A 281 -44.43 25.10 4.97
C GLU A 281 -43.18 24.21 4.95
N PRO A 282 -43.10 23.24 4.02
CA PRO A 282 -41.88 22.46 3.88
C PRO A 282 -40.73 23.39 3.49
N GLY A 283 -39.57 23.19 4.12
CA GLY A 283 -38.34 23.90 3.76
C GLY A 283 -37.88 23.59 2.33
N VAL A 284 -36.85 24.29 1.86
CA VAL A 284 -36.24 24.09 0.53
C VAL A 284 -35.18 23.00 0.50
N ASP A 285 -34.93 22.36 1.64
CA ASP A 285 -33.86 21.39 1.82
C ASP A 285 -34.24 20.02 1.23
N PRO A 286 -33.54 19.53 0.18
CA PRO A 286 -33.85 18.27 -0.47
C PRO A 286 -33.52 17.04 0.38
N GLU A 287 -32.75 17.18 1.45
CA GLU A 287 -32.27 16.06 2.28
C GLU A 287 -33.24 15.73 3.43
N VAL A 288 -34.34 16.48 3.57
CA VAL A 288 -35.39 16.22 4.57
C VAL A 288 -36.05 14.86 4.31
N ALA A 289 -35.89 13.95 5.26
CA ALA A 289 -36.58 12.66 5.31
C ALA A 289 -38.00 12.80 5.86
N GLY A 290 -38.22 13.72 6.80
CA GLY A 290 -39.52 13.90 7.43
C GLY A 290 -39.55 15.02 8.48
N TYR A 291 -40.65 15.07 9.21
CA TYR A 291 -40.92 16.07 10.23
C TYR A 291 -41.36 15.42 11.54
N ARG A 292 -40.88 15.96 12.65
CA ARG A 292 -41.30 15.59 14.01
C ARG A 292 -42.15 16.68 14.60
N VAL A 293 -43.31 16.32 15.13
CA VAL A 293 -44.29 17.24 15.70
C VAL A 293 -44.30 17.10 17.21
N TYR A 294 -44.08 18.23 17.89
CA TYR A 294 -44.02 18.31 19.33
C TYR A 294 -45.23 19.06 19.88
N ARG A 295 -45.73 18.61 21.01
CA ARG A 295 -46.83 19.23 21.76
C ARG A 295 -46.39 19.57 23.17
N ARG A 296 -46.70 20.78 23.61
CA ARG A 296 -46.55 21.21 25.01
C ARG A 296 -47.91 21.64 25.57
N LEU A 297 -48.26 21.14 26.76
CA LEU A 297 -49.45 21.58 27.47
C LEU A 297 -49.17 22.89 28.22
N ALA A 298 -50.18 23.75 28.37
CA ALA A 298 -50.04 24.93 29.22
C ALA A 298 -49.75 24.51 30.68
N GLY A 299 -48.71 25.09 31.26
CA GLY A 299 -48.20 24.72 32.58
C GLY A 299 -47.01 23.75 32.55
N GLU A 300 -46.77 23.08 31.42
CA GLU A 300 -45.59 22.25 31.21
C GLU A 300 -44.44 23.05 30.61
N THR A 301 -43.21 22.68 30.99
CA THR A 301 -41.97 23.29 30.48
C THR A 301 -41.47 22.62 29.21
N GLU A 302 -41.65 21.31 29.08
CA GLU A 302 -41.10 20.52 27.98
C GLU A 302 -42.18 20.13 26.97
N ALA A 303 -41.87 20.25 25.68
CA ALA A 303 -42.71 19.71 24.62
C ALA A 303 -42.35 18.23 24.38
N VAL A 304 -43.39 17.39 24.25
CA VAL A 304 -43.25 15.96 23.97
C VAL A 304 -43.46 15.67 22.49
N LEU A 305 -42.72 14.71 21.93
CA LEU A 305 -42.94 14.22 20.56
C LEU A 305 -44.29 13.51 20.51
N VAL A 306 -45.20 13.99 19.66
CA VAL A 306 -46.53 13.39 19.47
C VAL A 306 -46.68 12.69 18.13
N GLY A 307 -45.77 12.92 17.18
CA GLY A 307 -45.78 12.18 15.92
C GLY A 307 -44.61 12.52 15.01
N GLU A 308 -44.43 11.65 14.03
CA GLU A 308 -43.46 11.77 12.95
C GLU A 308 -44.16 11.51 11.62
N VAL A 309 -43.85 12.28 10.59
CA VAL A 309 -44.40 12.11 9.23
C VAL A 309 -43.30 12.20 8.18
N GLU A 310 -43.45 11.46 7.08
CA GLU A 310 -42.54 11.52 5.93
C GLU A 310 -42.55 12.91 5.26
N SER A 311 -41.49 13.25 4.54
CA SER A 311 -41.31 14.59 3.95
C SER A 311 -42.36 15.00 2.92
N ILE A 312 -43.10 14.05 2.35
CA ILE A 312 -44.24 14.33 1.46
C ILE A 312 -45.44 14.94 2.19
N TYR A 313 -45.49 14.83 3.52
CA TYR A 313 -46.56 15.38 4.35
C TYR A 313 -46.13 16.69 5.00
N ASN A 314 -46.98 17.69 4.89
CA ASN A 314 -46.83 18.98 5.58
C ASN A 314 -47.98 19.25 6.57
N ILE A 315 -48.57 18.17 7.07
CA ILE A 315 -49.71 18.16 7.99
C ILE A 315 -49.60 16.99 8.98
N PHE A 316 -49.96 17.26 10.24
CA PHE A 316 -50.14 16.25 11.27
C PHE A 316 -51.52 16.42 11.95
N ASP A 317 -52.20 15.31 12.21
CA ASP A 317 -53.53 15.27 12.82
C ASP A 317 -53.42 14.70 14.24
N ASP A 318 -53.32 15.58 15.23
CA ASP A 318 -53.28 15.19 16.63
C ASP A 318 -54.71 14.97 17.14
N ARG A 319 -55.03 13.72 17.50
CA ARG A 319 -56.35 13.30 17.98
C ARG A 319 -56.38 12.99 19.47
N ASP A 320 -55.21 12.94 20.10
CA ASP A 320 -55.04 12.49 21.49
C ASP A 320 -54.95 13.70 22.43
N ILE A 321 -55.95 14.58 22.37
CA ILE A 321 -56.02 15.83 23.13
C ILE A 321 -57.34 15.92 23.89
N ASP A 322 -57.25 16.20 25.18
CA ASP A 322 -58.43 16.45 26.01
C ASP A 322 -59.18 17.72 25.59
N ALA A 323 -60.50 17.63 25.61
CA ALA A 323 -61.37 18.76 25.28
C ALA A 323 -61.09 19.95 26.22
N GLY A 324 -60.73 21.10 25.65
CA GLY A 324 -60.47 22.34 26.38
C GLY A 324 -59.01 22.54 26.82
N ALA A 325 -58.09 21.60 26.55
CA ALA A 325 -56.68 21.80 26.85
C ALA A 325 -56.06 22.95 26.03
N THR A 326 -55.32 23.83 26.71
CA THR A 326 -54.45 24.83 26.07
C THR A 326 -53.13 24.16 25.72
N VAL A 327 -52.81 24.13 24.44
CA VAL A 327 -51.65 23.41 23.89
C VAL A 327 -50.88 24.28 22.91
N TYR A 328 -49.59 24.00 22.79
CA TYR A 328 -48.66 24.64 21.87
C TYR A 328 -47.99 23.56 21.02
N TYR A 329 -47.83 23.83 19.73
CA TYR A 329 -47.16 22.94 18.80
C TYR A 329 -45.91 23.56 18.21
N SER A 330 -44.87 22.76 18.06
CA SER A 330 -43.68 23.08 17.28
C SER A 330 -43.30 21.89 16.40
N VAL A 331 -42.59 22.15 15.31
CA VAL A 331 -42.20 21.14 14.32
C VAL A 331 -40.71 21.27 14.04
N SER A 332 -39.99 20.16 13.96
CA SER A 332 -38.63 20.09 13.43
C SER A 332 -38.61 19.24 12.16
N ALA A 333 -37.56 19.41 11.36
CA ALA A 333 -37.25 18.56 10.22
C ALA A 333 -36.08 17.64 10.57
N PHE A 334 -36.06 16.44 10.01
CA PHE A 334 -34.91 15.54 10.11
C PHE A 334 -34.51 14.99 8.74
N ASP A 335 -33.23 14.70 8.57
CA ASP A 335 -32.65 14.22 7.31
C ASP A 335 -32.61 12.68 7.19
N GLN A 336 -31.98 12.19 6.13
CA GLN A 336 -31.75 10.76 5.88
C GLN A 336 -30.44 10.22 6.49
N ALA A 337 -29.71 11.03 7.26
CA ALA A 337 -28.44 10.62 7.85
C ALA A 337 -28.63 9.49 8.89
N GLN A 338 -27.53 8.81 9.22
CA GLN A 338 -27.51 7.79 10.27
C GLN A 338 -26.37 8.04 11.27
N PRO A 339 -26.68 8.52 12.50
CA PRO A 339 -28.02 8.91 12.99
C PRO A 339 -28.57 10.15 12.25
N ALA A 340 -29.89 10.30 12.18
CA ALA A 340 -30.52 11.43 11.50
C ALA A 340 -30.22 12.74 12.23
N ASN A 341 -29.85 13.78 11.49
CA ASN A 341 -29.71 15.12 12.03
C ASN A 341 -31.09 15.77 12.09
N GLU A 342 -31.42 16.35 13.24
CA GLU A 342 -32.70 17.02 13.47
C GLU A 342 -32.47 18.53 13.63
N SER A 343 -33.28 19.32 12.93
CA SER A 343 -33.26 20.76 13.01
C SER A 343 -33.64 21.24 14.41
N GLU A 344 -33.35 22.51 14.70
CA GLU A 344 -34.05 23.22 15.77
C GLU A 344 -35.58 23.15 15.55
N ARG A 345 -36.34 23.23 16.65
CA ARG A 345 -37.80 23.30 16.56
C ARG A 345 -38.22 24.67 16.04
N SER A 346 -39.29 24.70 15.25
CA SER A 346 -39.97 25.94 14.87
C SER A 346 -40.43 26.74 16.10
N ALA A 347 -40.80 28.00 15.87
CA ALA A 347 -41.57 28.75 16.87
C ALA A 347 -42.87 28.00 17.24
N GLU A 348 -43.25 28.08 18.50
CA GLU A 348 -44.48 27.47 18.97
C GLU A 348 -45.72 28.23 18.48
N VAL A 349 -46.77 27.49 18.14
CA VAL A 349 -48.08 28.05 17.81
C VAL A 349 -49.18 27.42 18.64
N SER A 350 -50.16 28.23 19.03
CA SER A 350 -51.40 27.74 19.64
C SER A 350 -52.48 27.56 18.56
N PRO A 351 -53.40 26.57 18.73
CA PRO A 351 -54.52 26.39 17.83
C PRO A 351 -55.44 27.61 17.81
N ARG A 352 -55.82 28.07 16.61
CA ARG A 352 -56.88 29.06 16.41
C ARG A 352 -58.25 28.43 16.24
#